data_AF-A0A443Z7L8-F1
#
_entry.id   AF-A0A443Z7L8-F1
#
_cell.length_a   1.000
_cell.length_b   1.000
_cell.length_c   1.000
_cell.angle_alpha   90.00
_cell.angle_beta   90.00
_cell.angle_gamma   90.00
#
_symmetry.space_group_name_H-M   'P 1'
#
loop_
_entity.id
_entity.type
_entity.pdbx_description
1 polymer ?
#
loop_
_entity_poly.entity_id
_entity_poly.type
_entity_poly.pdbx_seq_one_letter_code
_entity_poly.pdbx_strand_id
1 'polypeptide(L)'
;MREEYIDHERRKRPRKISLYNGDEKLSDLGVPMAESNHAALKRTLQELHRSPILTHAVFRDRNGKTWVIPRSISYFKRLKIQLFAA
;
A
#
# COMPACT_ATOMS: atom_id res chain seq x y z
N MET A 1 -29.02 -17.45 -14.30
CA MET A 1 -27.95 -16.43 -14.48
C MET A 1 -27.63 -15.73 -13.16
N ARG A 2 -26.94 -16.40 -12.23
CA ARG A 2 -26.51 -15.83 -10.93
C ARG A 2 -25.06 -16.18 -10.56
N GLU A 3 -24.34 -16.82 -11.47
CA GLU A 3 -23.00 -17.37 -11.20
C GLU A 3 -21.86 -16.47 -11.71
N GLU A 4 -22.13 -15.50 -12.61
CA GLU A 4 -21.10 -14.60 -13.15
C GLU A 4 -20.66 -13.47 -12.20
N TYR A 5 -21.40 -13.18 -11.13
CA TYR A 5 -21.05 -12.08 -10.22
C TYR A 5 -19.91 -12.41 -9.25
N ILE A 6 -19.52 -13.68 -9.12
CA ILE A 6 -18.50 -14.13 -8.16
C ILE A 6 -17.09 -14.19 -8.79
N ASP A 7 -16.97 -14.14 -10.12
CA ASP A 7 -15.67 -14.29 -10.79
C ASP A 7 -14.85 -12.99 -10.84
N HIS A 8 -15.48 -11.83 -10.59
CA HIS A 8 -14.78 -10.55 -10.48
C HIS A 8 -13.90 -10.43 -9.22
N GLU A 9 -14.15 -11.24 -8.18
CA GLU A 9 -13.32 -11.27 -6.97
C GLU A 9 -12.03 -12.08 -7.12
N ARG A 10 -11.91 -12.90 -8.17
CA ARG A 10 -10.70 -13.72 -8.41
C ARG A 10 -9.62 -13.01 -9.21
N ARG A 11 -9.90 -11.84 -9.79
CA ARG A 11 -8.87 -11.00 -10.42
C ARG A 11 -8.09 -10.30 -9.31
N LYS A 12 -6.81 -10.69 -9.12
CA LYS A 12 -5.90 -10.09 -8.12
C LYS A 12 -6.01 -8.57 -8.18
N ARG A 13 -6.43 -7.94 -7.08
CA ARG A 13 -6.61 -6.49 -7.04
C ARG A 13 -5.26 -5.81 -7.26
N PRO A 14 -5.20 -4.68 -7.99
CA PRO A 14 -3.97 -3.93 -8.08
C PRO A 14 -3.60 -3.39 -6.70
N ARG A 15 -2.32 -3.56 -6.37
CA ARG A 15 -1.73 -2.98 -5.17
C ARG A 15 -1.72 -1.46 -5.31
N LYS A 16 -1.88 -0.79 -4.18
CA LYS A 16 -2.06 0.67 -4.15
C LYS A 16 -1.48 1.24 -2.87
N ILE A 17 -0.84 2.39 -2.94
CA ILE A 17 -0.40 3.16 -1.79
C ILE A 17 -1.26 4.43 -1.75
N SER A 18 -1.92 4.69 -0.64
CA SER A 18 -2.67 5.93 -0.41
C SER A 18 -1.90 6.78 0.59
N LEU A 19 -1.74 8.07 0.32
CA LEU A 19 -1.00 9.03 1.13
C LEU A 19 -1.98 9.92 1.92
N TYR A 20 -1.69 10.16 3.20
CA TYR A 20 -2.60 10.85 4.12
C TYR A 20 -1.90 11.98 4.89
N ASN A 21 -2.69 13.00 5.23
CA ASN A 21 -2.40 14.02 6.23
C ASN A 21 -3.47 13.97 7.31
N GLY A 22 -3.10 13.52 8.52
CA GLY A 22 -4.09 13.16 9.54
C GLY A 22 -5.06 12.11 8.99
N ASP A 23 -6.35 12.42 9.01
CA ASP A 23 -7.43 11.57 8.46
C ASP A 23 -7.76 11.89 6.99
N GLU A 24 -7.18 12.95 6.43
CA GLU A 24 -7.42 13.37 5.06
C GLU A 24 -6.53 12.60 4.09
N LYS A 25 -7.15 12.02 3.06
CA LYS A 25 -6.45 11.36 1.97
C LYS A 25 -6.05 12.38 0.92
N LEU A 26 -4.74 12.49 0.65
CA LEU A 26 -4.22 13.47 -0.29
C LEU A 26 -3.96 12.90 -1.69
N SER A 27 -3.46 11.66 -1.78
CA SER A 27 -3.07 11.10 -3.08
C SER A 27 -3.04 9.57 -3.09
N ASP A 28 -3.00 9.01 -4.29
CA ASP A 28 -2.91 7.60 -4.57
C ASP A 28 -1.77 7.30 -5.54
N LEU A 29 -0.90 6.37 -5.15
CA LEU A 29 0.15 5.83 -6.00
C LEU A 29 -0.20 4.39 -6.39
N GLY A 30 -0.27 4.15 -7.69
CA GLY A 30 -0.32 2.79 -8.22
C GLY A 30 0.98 2.05 -7.94
N VAL A 31 0.87 0.75 -7.62
CA VAL A 31 2.02 -0.14 -7.46
C VAL A 31 1.97 -1.17 -8.60
N PRO A 32 2.84 -1.04 -9.62
CA PRO A 32 2.88 -1.97 -10.74
C PRO A 32 3.01 -3.43 -10.30
N MET A 33 2.49 -4.37 -11.08
CA MET A 33 2.52 -5.79 -10.69
C MET A 33 3.94 -6.35 -10.57
N ALA A 34 4.89 -5.83 -11.35
CA ALA A 34 6.30 -6.22 -11.31
C ALA A 34 7.09 -5.58 -10.15
N GLU A 35 6.57 -4.52 -9.50
CA GLU A 35 7.29 -3.83 -8.43
C GLU A 35 7.38 -4.73 -7.18
N SER A 36 8.56 -4.94 -6.62
CA SER A 36 8.67 -5.72 -5.37
C SER A 36 8.08 -4.95 -4.18
N ASN A 37 7.66 -5.65 -3.13
CA ASN A 37 7.18 -4.98 -1.91
C ASN A 37 8.26 -4.07 -1.31
N HIS A 38 9.53 -4.47 -1.42
CA HIS A 38 10.66 -3.66 -0.98
C HIS A 38 10.75 -2.33 -1.75
N ALA A 39 10.65 -2.37 -3.09
CA ALA A 39 10.69 -1.17 -3.91
C ALA A 39 9.50 -0.24 -3.62
N ALA A 40 8.29 -0.80 -3.54
CA ALA A 40 7.07 -0.05 -3.21
C ALA A 40 7.18 0.65 -1.84
N LEU A 41 7.68 -0.06 -0.82
CA LEU A 41 7.93 0.49 0.51
C LEU A 41 9.00 1.59 0.49
N LYS A 42 10.12 1.37 -0.22
CA LYS A 42 11.20 2.36 -0.34
C LYS A 42 10.67 3.65 -0.95
N ARG A 43 9.91 3.56 -2.03
CA ARG A 43 9.28 4.71 -2.70
C ARG A 43 8.28 5.41 -1.78
N THR A 44 7.46 4.65 -1.05
CA THR A 44 6.52 5.20 -0.05
C THR A 44 7.24 6.01 1.01
N LEU A 45 8.33 5.46 1.58
CA LEU A 45 9.12 6.13 2.62
C LEU A 45 9.81 7.38 2.09
N GLN A 46 10.33 7.34 0.87
CA GLN A 46 10.90 8.52 0.22
C GLN A 46 9.85 9.62 0.08
N GLU A 47 8.63 9.29 -0.34
CA GLU A 47 7.55 10.27 -0.48
C GLU A 47 7.12 10.85 0.88
N LEU A 48 6.96 9.99 1.89
CA LEU A 48 6.67 10.41 3.26
C LEU A 48 7.76 11.32 3.83
N HIS A 49 9.03 11.08 3.52
CA HIS A 49 10.12 11.91 4.00
C HIS A 49 10.23 13.23 3.23
N ARG A 50 9.99 13.18 1.91
CA ARG A 50 10.04 14.36 1.03
C ARG A 50 8.96 15.38 1.36
N SER A 51 7.76 14.92 1.72
CA SER A 51 6.62 15.79 1.97
C SER A 51 6.29 15.87 3.46
N PRO A 52 6.51 17.01 4.14
CA PRO A 52 6.28 17.14 5.58
C PRO A 52 4.79 17.08 5.96
N ILE A 53 3.89 17.38 5.02
CA ILE A 53 2.44 17.33 5.25
C ILE A 53 1.90 15.89 5.32
N LEU A 54 2.64 14.89 4.83
CA LEU A 54 2.20 13.51 4.89
C LEU A 54 2.47 12.93 6.28
N THR A 55 1.44 12.45 6.97
CA THR A 55 1.56 11.82 8.29
C THR A 55 1.82 10.32 8.17
N HIS A 56 1.19 9.67 7.21
CA HIS A 56 1.33 8.24 6.97
C HIS A 56 0.88 7.85 5.56
N ALA A 57 1.21 6.62 5.19
CA ALA A 57 0.71 5.98 3.97
C ALA A 57 -0.01 4.68 4.31
N VAL A 58 -0.96 4.27 3.48
CA VAL A 58 -1.66 3.00 3.58
C VAL A 58 -1.35 2.19 2.33
N PHE A 59 -0.66 1.08 2.50
CA PHE A 59 -0.38 0.14 1.42
C PHE A 59 -1.43 -0.96 1.41
N ARG A 60 -2.19 -1.04 0.32
CA ARG A 60 -3.15 -2.12 0.06
C ARG A 60 -2.51 -3.17 -0.83
N ASP A 61 -2.50 -4.40 -0.34
CA ASP A 61 -1.98 -5.55 -1.06
C ASP A 61 -3.00 -6.15 -2.03
N ARG A 62 -2.64 -7.21 -2.77
CA ARG A 62 -3.50 -7.85 -3.79
C ARG A 62 -4.67 -8.60 -3.18
N ASN A 63 -4.54 -9.00 -1.92
CA ASN A 63 -5.60 -9.65 -1.16
C ASN A 63 -6.55 -8.62 -0.53
N GLY A 64 -6.29 -7.32 -0.74
CA GLY A 64 -7.09 -6.23 -0.20
C GLY A 64 -6.75 -5.87 1.25
N LYS A 65 -5.74 -6.51 1.85
CA LYS A 65 -5.29 -6.20 3.21
C LYS A 65 -4.47 -4.91 3.19
N THR A 66 -4.71 -4.09 4.21
CA THR A 66 -4.13 -2.75 4.34
C THR A 66 -3.04 -2.75 5.40
N TRP A 67 -1.93 -2.11 5.07
CA TRP A 67 -0.75 -1.96 5.90
C TRP A 67 -0.47 -0.48 6.10
N VAL A 68 -0.57 -0.02 7.34
CA VAL A 68 -0.30 1.38 7.70
C VAL A 68 1.21 1.58 7.85
N ILE A 69 1.74 2.56 7.14
CA ILE A 69 3.15 2.93 7.07
C ILE A 69 3.28 4.36 7.63
N PRO A 70 3.49 4.53 8.94
CA PRO A 70 3.80 5.83 9.51
C PRO A 70 5.22 6.29 9.12
N ARG A 71 5.49 7.59 9.18
CA ARG A 71 6.85 8.15 8.94
C ARG A 71 7.91 7.46 9.80
N SER A 72 7.60 7.24 11.07
CA SER A 72 8.48 6.63 12.08
C SER A 72 8.45 5.10 12.10
N ILE A 73 7.98 4.45 11.02
CA ILE A 73 7.86 2.99 10.98
C ILE A 73 9.19 2.29 11.29
N SER A 74 9.17 1.43 12.30
CA SER A 74 10.33 0.67 12.74
C SER A 74 10.78 -0.35 11.70
N TYR A 75 12.06 -0.72 11.76
CA TYR A 75 12.66 -1.69 10.83
C TYR A 75 11.91 -3.04 10.82
N PHE A 76 11.50 -3.55 11.98
CA PHE A 76 10.74 -4.81 12.07
C PHE A 76 9.37 -4.74 11.40
N LYS A 77 8.64 -3.62 11.54
CA LYS A 77 7.36 -3.44 10.85
C LYS A 77 7.56 -3.36 9.33
N ARG A 78 8.64 -2.72 8.87
CA ARG A 78 9.00 -2.70 7.44
C ARG A 78 9.24 -4.12 6.90
N LEU A 79 10.05 -4.92 7.60
CA LEU A 79 10.30 -6.32 7.24
C LEU A 79 9.01 -7.14 7.20
N LYS A 80 8.13 -6.97 8.18
CA LYS A 80 6.83 -7.64 8.21
C LYS A 80 6.00 -7.34 6.96
N ILE A 81 5.92 -6.08 6.53
CA ILE A 81 5.18 -5.73 5.31
C ILE A 81 5.86 -6.31 4.07
N GLN A 82 7.21 -6.29 4.00
CA GLN A 82 7.96 -6.86 2.88
C GLN A 82 7.69 -8.35 2.68
N LEU A 83 7.66 -9.10 3.78
CA LEU A 83 7.50 -10.56 3.77
C LEU A 83 6.04 -11.01 3.62
N PHE A 84 5.07 -10.26 4.16
CA PHE A 84 3.68 -10.72 4.28
C PHE A 84 2.66 -10.00 3.39
N ALA A 85 3.04 -8.94 2.67
CA ALA A 85 2.14 -8.33 1.70
C ALA A 85 2.14 -9.14 0.39
N ALA A 86 0.96 -9.51 -0.11
CA ALA A 86 0.79 -10.38 -1.28
C ALA A 86 0.44 -9.62 -2.58
#